data_AF-K2EXM4-F1
#
_entry.id   AF-K2EXM4-F1
#
_cell.length_a   1.000
_cell.length_b   1.000
_cell.length_c   1.000
_cell.angle_alpha   90.00
_cell.angle_beta   90.00
_cell.angle_gamma   90.00
#
_symmetry.space_group_name_H-M   'P 1'
#
loop_
_entity.id
_entity.type
_entity.pdbx_description
1 polymer ?
#
loop_
_entity_poly.entity_id
_entity_poly.type
_entity_poly.pdbx_seq_one_letter_code
_entity_poly.pdbx_strand_id
1 'polypeptide(L)'
;MYYDRAQKELKQFEIEFSKMYKRIMVLETVIKAKIKNSVINTHKDRSFEQFHDFFNKDKLIKDFNTPSGNPFLAILNDKDIDPIKKFSALIDRLYLRHTLQLILKVPEFRNKNVQKIFYKKIPELFGMLINSRQDLVDLRNDIAHYNFNRYSIKQKDYHKALLIYEIHLGCNLGELNHLPNDMPHKPNITKILNKIYELRPDLFDKNIPHSNYHCNKDRILVDLYEDIAVLNGWKYNELKSAWDVIRIKYRHNENNNNKIKKYIHRDIFKNSTNQQLNLKFYDAKTEQT
;
A
#
# COMPACT_ATOMS: atom_id res chain seq x y z
N MET A 1 -7.58 27.18 -27.14
CA MET A 1 -7.54 25.74 -27.48
C MET A 1 -6.26 25.04 -27.02
N TYR A 2 -5.05 25.41 -27.49
CA TYR A 2 -3.80 24.78 -27.01
C TYR A 2 -3.47 25.12 -25.55
N TYR A 3 -3.69 26.39 -25.15
CA TYR A 3 -3.50 26.85 -23.77
C TYR A 3 -4.40 26.10 -22.78
N ASP A 4 -5.67 25.91 -23.12
CA ASP A 4 -6.65 25.19 -22.26
C ASP A 4 -6.29 23.71 -22.07
N ARG A 5 -5.66 23.10 -23.08
CA ARG A 5 -5.19 21.72 -23.00
C ARG A 5 -3.98 21.59 -22.07
N ALA A 6 -2.99 22.48 -22.22
CA ALA A 6 -1.81 22.51 -21.36
C ALA A 6 -2.17 22.76 -19.88
N GLN A 7 -3.12 23.67 -19.61
CA GLN A 7 -3.59 23.92 -18.26
C GLN A 7 -4.32 22.70 -17.64
N LYS A 8 -5.13 21.99 -18.43
CA LYS A 8 -5.79 20.75 -17.97
C LYS A 8 -4.78 19.64 -17.66
N GLU A 9 -3.76 19.49 -18.51
CA GLU A 9 -2.70 18.50 -18.31
C GLU A 9 -1.87 18.85 -17.06
N LEU A 10 -1.50 20.11 -16.86
CA LEU A 10 -0.79 20.57 -15.65
C LEU A 10 -1.59 20.30 -14.37
N LYS A 11 -2.86 20.72 -14.33
CA LYS A 11 -3.74 20.49 -13.17
C LYS A 11 -3.87 19.01 -12.84
N GLN A 12 -3.90 18.15 -13.84
CA GLN A 12 -3.95 16.71 -13.63
C GLN A 12 -2.66 16.18 -12.98
N PHE A 13 -1.49 16.61 -13.49
CA PHE A 13 -0.22 16.25 -12.88
C PHE A 13 -0.10 16.77 -11.45
N GLU A 14 -0.59 17.96 -11.14
CA GLU A 14 -0.59 18.49 -9.77
C GLU A 14 -1.38 17.61 -8.81
N ILE A 15 -2.57 17.14 -9.23
CA ILE A 15 -3.39 16.22 -8.43
C ILE A 15 -2.65 14.90 -8.21
N GLU A 16 -2.07 14.34 -9.27
CA GLU A 16 -1.35 13.07 -9.21
C GLU A 16 -0.09 13.17 -8.34
N PHE A 17 0.73 14.20 -8.55
CA PHE A 17 1.95 14.46 -7.79
C PHE A 17 1.63 14.68 -6.32
N SER A 18 0.56 15.42 -6.01
CA SER A 18 0.13 15.64 -4.62
C SER A 18 -0.25 14.33 -3.92
N LYS A 19 -0.98 13.45 -4.62
CA LYS A 19 -1.32 12.11 -4.11
C LYS A 19 -0.07 11.25 -3.89
N MET A 20 0.81 11.17 -4.88
CA MET A 20 2.04 10.38 -4.79
C MET A 20 2.99 10.92 -3.71
N TYR A 21 3.14 12.24 -3.63
CA TYR A 21 3.96 12.90 -2.61
C TYR A 21 3.49 12.54 -1.20
N LYS A 22 2.18 12.65 -0.96
CA LYS A 22 1.58 12.28 0.32
C LYS A 22 1.88 10.83 0.69
N ARG A 23 1.74 9.90 -0.26
CA ARG A 23 2.04 8.47 -0.03
C ARG A 23 3.51 8.25 0.30
N ILE A 24 4.43 8.90 -0.42
CA ILE A 24 5.88 8.80 -0.17
C ILE A 24 6.24 9.35 1.21
N MET A 25 5.66 10.50 1.62
CA MET A 25 5.89 11.05 2.96
C MET A 25 5.41 10.09 4.06
N VAL A 26 4.22 9.51 3.89
CA VAL A 26 3.70 8.49 4.81
C VAL A 26 4.64 7.29 4.85
N LEU A 27 5.08 6.81 3.68
CA LEU A 27 5.99 5.68 3.57
C LEU A 27 7.32 5.95 4.29
N GLU A 28 7.94 7.12 4.07
CA GLU A 28 9.19 7.50 4.71
C GLU A 28 9.03 7.56 6.24
N THR A 29 7.94 8.15 6.71
CA THR A 29 7.60 8.24 8.14
C THR A 29 7.44 6.84 8.75
N VAL A 30 6.71 5.96 8.07
CA VAL A 30 6.49 4.58 8.50
C VAL A 30 7.81 3.79 8.52
N ILE A 31 8.66 3.94 7.50
CA ILE A 31 9.99 3.30 7.46
C ILE A 31 10.80 3.74 8.69
N LYS A 32 10.91 5.04 8.95
CA LYS A 32 11.67 5.58 10.08
C LYS A 32 11.13 5.06 11.41
N ALA A 33 9.82 5.15 11.62
CA ALA A 33 9.18 4.65 12.84
C ALA A 33 9.43 3.16 13.05
N LYS A 34 9.30 2.36 11.98
CA LYS A 34 9.56 0.92 12.05
C LYS A 34 11.02 0.58 12.28
N ILE A 35 11.98 1.28 11.65
CA ILE A 35 13.42 1.10 11.92
C ILE A 35 13.69 1.32 13.41
N LYS A 36 13.21 2.44 13.97
CA LYS A 36 13.35 2.76 15.39
C LYS A 36 12.79 1.64 16.25
N ASN A 37 11.52 1.29 16.05
CA ASN A 37 10.86 0.24 16.83
C ASN A 37 11.58 -1.11 16.72
N SER A 38 11.93 -1.56 15.52
CA SER A 38 12.53 -2.89 15.31
C SER A 38 13.93 -3.01 15.89
N VAL A 39 14.76 -1.97 15.71
CA VAL A 39 16.14 -1.97 16.19
C VAL A 39 16.17 -1.81 17.70
N ILE A 40 15.42 -0.86 18.26
CA ILE A 40 15.39 -0.61 19.72
C ILE A 40 14.85 -1.82 20.48
N ASN A 41 13.79 -2.48 19.98
CA ASN A 41 13.27 -3.67 20.65
C ASN A 41 14.25 -4.86 20.59
N THR A 42 15.08 -4.94 19.55
CA THR A 42 16.03 -6.04 19.38
C THR A 42 17.34 -5.82 20.13
N HIS A 43 17.89 -4.61 20.05
CA HIS A 43 19.24 -4.28 20.51
C HIS A 43 19.28 -3.39 21.75
N LYS A 44 18.14 -2.82 22.16
CA LYS A 44 18.00 -1.98 23.37
C LYS A 44 19.01 -0.82 23.37
N ASP A 45 19.78 -0.69 24.45
CA ASP A 45 20.84 0.28 24.67
C ASP A 45 21.98 0.21 23.64
N ARG A 46 22.16 -0.94 22.97
CA ARG A 46 23.18 -1.11 21.93
C ARG A 46 22.72 -0.68 20.53
N SER A 47 21.52 -0.11 20.38
CA SER A 47 20.96 0.27 19.08
C SER A 47 21.87 1.18 18.25
N PHE A 48 22.52 2.16 18.87
CA PHE A 48 23.46 3.05 18.18
C PHE A 48 24.74 2.32 17.78
N GLU A 49 25.35 1.55 18.69
CA GLU A 49 26.59 0.81 18.48
C GLU A 49 26.48 -0.14 17.28
N GLN A 50 25.37 -0.89 17.18
CA GLN A 50 25.14 -1.82 16.06
C GLN A 50 25.13 -1.14 14.69
N PHE A 51 24.77 0.14 14.61
CA PHE A 51 24.67 0.87 13.35
C PHE A 51 25.73 1.96 13.22
N HIS A 52 26.73 1.97 14.11
CA HIS A 52 27.77 2.98 14.19
C HIS A 52 28.50 3.14 12.85
N ASP A 53 28.88 2.03 12.22
CA ASP A 53 29.58 2.03 10.93
C ASP A 53 28.75 2.57 9.78
N PHE A 54 27.42 2.43 9.84
CA PHE A 54 26.55 3.08 8.86
C PHE A 54 26.53 4.59 9.05
N PHE A 55 26.41 5.07 10.29
CA PHE A 55 26.34 6.50 10.59
C PHE A 55 27.65 7.25 10.37
N ASN A 56 28.80 6.58 10.51
CA ASN A 56 30.12 7.16 10.30
C ASN A 56 30.59 7.19 8.83
N LYS A 57 29.73 6.82 7.87
CA LYS A 57 30.11 6.89 6.45
C LYS A 57 30.24 8.33 5.99
N ASP A 58 31.41 8.72 5.52
CA ASP A 58 31.69 10.07 4.99
C ASP A 58 30.64 10.56 3.99
N LYS A 59 30.23 9.68 3.07
CA LYS A 59 29.22 10.00 2.06
C LYS A 59 27.88 10.37 2.70
N LEU A 60 27.48 9.67 3.77
CA LEU A 60 26.25 9.98 4.50
C LEU A 60 26.37 11.33 5.19
N ILE A 61 27.47 11.57 5.89
CA ILE A 61 27.70 12.80 6.67
C ILE A 61 27.70 14.02 5.74
N LYS A 62 28.38 13.94 4.59
CA LYS A 62 28.47 15.04 3.61
C LYS A 62 27.11 15.52 3.10
N ASP A 63 26.12 14.63 3.02
CA ASP A 63 24.78 14.95 2.55
C ASP A 63 23.98 15.85 3.50
N PHE A 64 24.50 16.10 4.71
CA PHE A 64 23.91 16.96 5.73
C PHE A 64 24.73 18.23 5.99
N ASN A 65 25.76 18.51 5.19
CA ASN A 65 26.50 19.76 5.31
C ASN A 65 25.62 20.94 4.90
N THR A 66 25.54 21.95 5.78
CA THR A 66 24.87 23.23 5.52
C THR A 66 25.85 24.37 5.78
N PRO A 67 25.59 25.60 5.29
CA PRO A 67 26.41 26.76 5.61
C PRO A 67 26.55 27.01 7.13
N SER A 68 25.52 26.64 7.91
CA SER A 68 25.47 26.74 9.37
C SER A 68 26.12 25.55 10.12
N GLY A 69 26.75 24.62 9.41
CA GLY A 69 27.35 23.41 9.99
C GLY A 69 26.61 22.13 9.62
N ASN A 70 26.92 21.04 10.31
CA ASN A 70 26.35 19.72 10.02
C ASN A 70 25.50 19.21 11.21
N PRO A 71 24.17 19.37 11.17
CA PRO A 71 23.29 18.95 12.27
C PRO A 71 23.27 17.43 12.48
N PHE A 72 23.61 16.64 11.47
CA PHE A 72 23.73 15.19 11.62
C PHE A 72 24.98 14.82 12.43
N LEU A 73 26.12 15.44 12.08
CA LEU A 73 27.38 15.26 12.78
C LEU A 73 27.32 15.77 14.22
N ALA A 74 26.59 16.85 14.46
CA ALA A 74 26.36 17.39 15.80
C ALA A 74 25.71 16.33 16.72
N ILE A 75 24.67 15.63 16.24
CA ILE A 75 24.02 14.54 16.99
C ILE A 75 24.96 13.34 17.14
N LEU A 76 25.71 13.00 16.09
CA LEU A 76 26.59 11.83 16.08
C LEU A 76 27.70 11.94 17.14
N ASN A 77 28.32 13.12 17.24
CA ASN A 77 29.47 13.38 18.10
C ASN A 77 29.12 13.75 19.55
N ASP A 78 27.86 14.10 19.81
CA ASP A 78 27.40 14.47 21.15
C ASP A 78 27.42 13.25 22.08
N LYS A 79 28.30 13.25 23.09
CA LYS A 79 28.49 12.13 24.02
C LYS A 79 27.43 12.09 25.13
N ASP A 80 26.66 13.15 25.32
CA ASP A 80 25.71 13.30 26.41
C ASP A 80 24.32 12.76 26.06
N ILE A 81 24.07 12.51 24.77
CA ILE A 81 22.82 11.89 24.30
C ILE A 81 22.86 10.37 24.54
N ASP A 82 21.88 9.89 25.32
CA ASP A 82 21.58 8.47 25.49
C ASP A 82 21.57 7.70 24.14
N PRO A 83 22.14 6.48 24.05
CA PRO A 83 22.26 5.74 22.80
C PRO A 83 20.95 5.51 22.04
N ILE A 84 19.83 5.28 22.73
CA ILE A 84 18.53 5.05 22.10
C ILE A 84 17.99 6.36 21.51
N LYS A 85 18.12 7.46 22.28
CA LYS A 85 17.76 8.80 21.81
C LYS A 85 18.64 9.23 20.64
N LYS A 86 19.94 8.98 20.70
CA LYS A 86 20.90 9.27 19.63
C LYS A 86 20.56 8.52 18.36
N PHE A 87 20.35 7.20 18.46
CA PHE A 87 19.91 6.38 17.32
C PHE A 87 18.63 6.94 16.70
N SER A 88 17.61 7.22 17.51
CA SER A 88 16.34 7.76 17.04
C SER A 88 16.50 9.10 16.31
N ALA A 89 17.27 10.02 16.89
CA ALA A 89 17.52 11.33 16.32
C ALA A 89 18.27 11.26 14.98
N LEU A 90 19.24 10.34 14.85
CA LEU A 90 19.94 10.10 13.58
C LEU A 90 19.01 9.52 12.53
N ILE A 91 18.16 8.54 12.87
CA ILE A 91 17.17 7.96 11.94
C ILE A 91 16.19 9.03 11.44
N ASP A 92 15.73 9.93 12.30
CA ASP A 92 14.77 10.97 11.92
C ASP A 92 15.35 11.96 10.89
N ARG A 93 16.67 12.18 10.91
CA ARG A 93 17.39 13.02 9.95
C ARG A 93 17.61 12.36 8.59
N LEU A 94 17.60 11.03 8.50
CA LEU A 94 17.90 10.33 7.25
C LEU A 94 16.92 10.71 6.12
N TYR A 95 17.41 11.05 4.93
CA TYR A 95 16.57 11.11 3.73
C TYR A 95 16.09 9.72 3.32
N LEU A 96 15.00 9.63 2.55
CA LEU A 96 14.48 8.36 2.00
C LEU A 96 15.56 7.46 1.38
N ARG A 97 16.48 8.01 0.58
CA ARG A 97 17.57 7.21 -0.02
C ARG A 97 18.45 6.51 1.03
N HIS A 98 18.67 7.15 2.18
CA HIS A 98 19.50 6.64 3.27
C HIS A 98 18.75 5.60 4.08
N THR A 99 17.47 5.83 4.38
CA THR A 99 16.63 4.84 5.08
C THR A 99 16.49 3.58 4.23
N LEU A 100 16.28 3.71 2.92
CA LEU A 100 16.25 2.59 1.99
C LEU A 100 17.60 1.85 1.91
N GLN A 101 18.71 2.58 1.93
CA GLN A 101 20.04 1.96 1.99
C GLN A 101 20.25 1.19 3.29
N LEU A 102 19.82 1.75 4.42
CA LEU A 102 19.90 1.10 5.72
C LEU A 102 19.15 -0.23 5.69
N ILE A 103 17.86 -0.21 5.36
CA ILE A 103 17.02 -1.42 5.47
C ILE A 103 17.36 -2.51 4.45
N LEU A 104 18.00 -2.17 3.33
CA LEU A 104 18.30 -3.14 2.25
C LEU A 104 19.75 -3.59 2.21
N LYS A 105 20.70 -2.78 2.68
CA LYS A 105 22.14 -3.02 2.46
C LYS A 105 22.96 -3.14 3.74
N VAL A 106 22.45 -2.69 4.88
CA VAL A 106 23.21 -2.73 6.14
C VAL A 106 23.07 -4.14 6.76
N PRO A 107 24.17 -4.89 6.96
CA PRO A 107 24.13 -6.27 7.46
C PRO A 107 23.38 -6.44 8.77
N GLU A 108 23.49 -5.48 9.68
CA GLU A 108 22.88 -5.51 11.01
C GLU A 108 21.35 -5.45 10.91
N PHE A 109 20.82 -4.84 9.86
CA PHE A 109 19.38 -4.86 9.56
C PHE A 109 18.88 -6.22 9.07
N ARG A 110 19.78 -7.14 8.70
CA ARG A 110 19.44 -8.52 8.31
C ARG A 110 19.22 -9.44 9.51
N ASN A 111 19.36 -8.93 10.74
CA ASN A 111 18.99 -9.66 11.93
C ASN A 111 17.52 -10.11 11.86
N LYS A 112 17.25 -11.40 12.08
CA LYS A 112 15.91 -12.00 11.95
C LYS A 112 14.88 -11.35 12.86
N ASN A 113 15.26 -10.95 14.08
CA ASN A 113 14.35 -10.29 15.02
C ASN A 113 13.99 -8.88 14.57
N VAL A 114 14.98 -8.13 14.07
CA VAL A 114 14.75 -6.82 13.45
C VAL A 114 13.78 -6.95 12.30
N GLN A 115 14.03 -7.88 11.37
CA GLN A 115 13.17 -8.08 10.20
C GLN A 115 11.74 -8.50 10.56
N LYS A 116 11.57 -9.40 11.54
CA LYS A 116 10.26 -9.87 12.02
C LYS A 116 9.41 -8.74 12.61
N ILE A 117 10.03 -7.76 13.25
CA ILE A 117 9.33 -6.60 13.82
C ILE A 117 9.11 -5.51 12.76
N PHE A 118 10.09 -5.33 11.87
CA PHE A 118 10.06 -4.29 10.85
C PHE A 118 9.01 -4.55 9.77
N TYR A 119 9.08 -5.71 9.12
CA TYR A 119 8.23 -6.04 7.98
C TYR A 119 6.87 -6.57 8.44
N LYS A 120 5.80 -6.09 7.80
CA LYS A 120 4.47 -6.73 7.91
C LYS A 120 4.47 -8.05 7.16
N LYS A 121 5.06 -8.06 5.96
CA LYS A 121 5.32 -9.24 5.15
C LYS A 121 6.81 -9.29 4.87
N ILE A 122 7.51 -10.25 5.47
CA ILE A 122 8.94 -10.42 5.24
C ILE A 122 9.14 -10.83 3.76
N PRO A 123 9.97 -10.11 2.99
CA PRO A 123 10.26 -10.50 1.62
C PRO A 123 10.97 -11.87 1.59
N GLU A 124 10.44 -12.81 0.81
CA GLU A 124 11.11 -14.11 0.59
C GLU A 124 12.48 -13.91 -0.07
N LEU A 125 12.53 -13.02 -1.07
CA LEU A 125 13.74 -12.55 -1.72
C LEU A 125 13.73 -11.01 -1.75
N PHE A 126 14.78 -10.41 -1.20
CA PHE A 126 14.93 -8.94 -1.18
C PHE A 126 15.16 -8.33 -2.56
N GLY A 127 15.40 -9.15 -3.59
CA GLY A 127 15.68 -8.70 -4.96
C GLY A 127 14.65 -7.72 -5.50
N MET A 128 13.35 -7.96 -5.24
CA MET A 128 12.29 -7.05 -5.68
C MET A 128 12.39 -5.66 -5.05
N LEU A 129 12.61 -5.59 -3.74
CA LEU A 129 12.78 -4.31 -3.02
C LEU A 129 14.08 -3.60 -3.45
N ILE A 130 15.16 -4.35 -3.60
CA ILE A 130 16.46 -3.83 -4.04
C ILE A 130 16.35 -3.21 -5.44
N ASN A 131 15.71 -3.92 -6.37
CA ASN A 131 15.57 -3.49 -7.76
C ASN A 131 14.65 -2.27 -7.90
N SER A 132 13.58 -2.19 -7.10
CA SER A 132 12.64 -1.05 -7.12
C SER A 132 13.08 0.16 -6.28
N ARG A 133 14.20 0.05 -5.55
CA ARG A 133 14.72 1.11 -4.68
C ARG A 133 14.98 2.42 -5.44
N GLN A 134 15.61 2.34 -6.61
CA GLN A 134 15.98 3.53 -7.37
C GLN A 134 14.74 4.23 -7.91
N ASP A 135 13.76 3.46 -8.41
CA ASP A 135 12.49 4.00 -8.89
C ASP A 135 11.75 4.78 -7.80
N LEU A 136 11.77 4.32 -6.54
CA LEU A 136 11.15 5.05 -5.43
C LEU A 136 11.89 6.35 -5.08
N VAL A 137 13.22 6.35 -5.16
CA VAL A 137 14.04 7.57 -4.96
C VAL A 137 13.81 8.57 -6.09
N ASP A 138 13.77 8.09 -7.34
CA ASP A 138 13.57 8.92 -8.52
C ASP A 138 12.16 9.50 -8.55
N LEU A 139 11.14 8.73 -8.16
CA LEU A 139 9.77 9.22 -7.98
C LEU A 139 9.73 10.41 -7.03
N ARG A 140 10.36 10.31 -5.84
CA ARG A 140 10.42 11.40 -4.86
C ARG A 140 11.11 12.64 -5.42
N ASN A 141 12.18 12.45 -6.18
CA ASN A 141 12.91 13.56 -6.81
C ASN A 141 12.12 14.20 -7.96
N ASP A 142 11.47 13.41 -8.81
CA ASP A 142 10.65 13.92 -9.91
C ASP A 142 9.48 14.74 -9.43
N ILE A 143 8.84 14.31 -8.33
CA ILE A 143 7.79 15.10 -7.70
C ILE A 143 8.35 16.41 -7.13
N ALA A 144 9.46 16.35 -6.40
CA ALA A 144 10.07 17.54 -5.78
C ALA A 144 10.54 18.58 -6.80
N HIS A 145 10.92 18.15 -8.01
CA HIS A 145 11.39 19.01 -9.09
C HIS A 145 10.37 19.21 -10.23
N TYR A 146 9.12 18.80 -10.04
CA TYR A 146 8.06 18.92 -11.05
C TYR A 146 8.43 18.34 -12.44
N ASN A 147 9.15 17.21 -12.46
CA ASN A 147 9.63 16.59 -13.69
C ASN A 147 8.57 15.69 -14.34
N PHE A 148 7.54 16.31 -14.93
CA PHE A 148 6.38 15.62 -15.53
C PHE A 148 6.76 14.67 -16.67
N ASN A 149 7.79 15.02 -17.46
CA ASN A 149 8.21 14.24 -18.62
C ASN A 149 8.79 12.89 -18.19
N ARG A 150 9.75 12.90 -17.26
CA ARG A 150 10.34 11.64 -16.76
C ARG A 150 9.30 10.81 -16.00
N TYR A 151 8.47 11.48 -15.20
CA TYR A 151 7.38 10.84 -14.49
C TYR A 151 6.42 10.10 -15.43
N SER A 152 5.99 10.74 -16.52
CA SER A 152 5.05 10.13 -17.48
C SER A 152 5.60 8.87 -18.14
N ILE A 153 6.91 8.83 -18.40
CA ILE A 153 7.59 7.67 -18.98
C ILE A 153 7.70 6.53 -17.95
N LYS A 154 7.97 6.88 -16.68
CA LYS A 154 8.26 5.94 -15.59
C LYS A 154 7.06 5.62 -14.70
N GLN A 155 5.88 6.16 -14.98
CA GLN A 155 4.69 6.13 -14.12
C GLN A 155 4.38 4.74 -13.56
N LYS A 156 4.38 3.71 -14.43
CA LYS A 156 4.10 2.33 -14.03
C LYS A 156 5.16 1.78 -13.08
N ASP A 157 6.44 2.02 -13.36
CA ASP A 157 7.56 1.56 -12.54
C ASP A 157 7.54 2.25 -11.17
N TYR A 158 7.24 3.54 -11.14
CA TYR A 158 7.08 4.33 -9.91
C TYR A 158 5.92 3.84 -9.04
N HIS A 159 4.75 3.60 -9.63
CA HIS A 159 3.61 3.03 -8.89
C HIS A 159 3.91 1.63 -8.37
N LYS A 160 4.53 0.79 -9.21
CA LYS A 160 4.96 -0.55 -8.82
C LYS A 160 5.93 -0.51 -7.65
N ALA A 161 6.94 0.35 -7.71
CA ALA A 161 7.90 0.53 -6.63
C ALA A 161 7.20 0.94 -5.34
N LEU A 162 6.39 2.01 -5.38
CA LEU A 162 5.64 2.49 -4.21
C LEU A 162 4.81 1.39 -3.54
N LEU A 163 4.02 0.66 -4.33
CA LEU A 163 3.17 -0.43 -3.85
C LEU A 163 3.95 -1.60 -3.26
N ILE A 164 5.09 -1.99 -3.86
CA ILE A 164 5.93 -3.07 -3.30
C ILE A 164 6.35 -2.71 -1.87
N TYR A 165 6.80 -1.48 -1.63
CA TYR A 165 7.21 -1.05 -0.29
C TYR A 165 6.02 -0.96 0.66
N GLU A 166 4.89 -0.40 0.22
CA GLU A 166 3.68 -0.30 1.03
C GLU A 166 3.16 -1.66 1.50
N ILE A 167 3.18 -2.67 0.63
CA ILE A 167 2.82 -4.07 0.94
C ILE A 167 3.73 -4.66 2.02
N HIS A 168 5.06 -4.62 1.81
CA HIS A 168 5.98 -5.27 2.74
C HIS A 168 6.03 -4.57 4.11
N LEU A 169 5.77 -3.26 4.14
CA LEU A 169 5.72 -2.49 5.37
C LEU A 169 4.34 -2.51 6.03
N GLY A 170 3.28 -2.85 5.30
CA GLY A 170 1.91 -2.86 5.83
C GLY A 170 1.35 -1.46 6.06
N CYS A 171 1.58 -0.53 5.13
CA CYS A 171 1.06 0.85 5.22
C CYS A 171 0.24 1.23 3.98
N ASN A 172 -0.59 2.28 4.10
CA ASN A 172 -1.58 2.69 3.11
C ASN A 172 -2.46 1.50 2.66
N LEU A 173 -2.10 0.83 1.57
CA LEU A 173 -2.78 -0.33 1.00
C LEU A 173 -2.16 -1.67 1.38
N GLY A 174 -1.23 -1.68 2.34
CA GLY A 174 -0.38 -2.82 2.70
C GLY A 174 -1.05 -4.04 3.32
N GLU A 175 -2.36 -4.20 3.13
CA GLU A 175 -3.07 -5.46 3.37
C GLU A 175 -3.08 -6.39 2.15
N LEU A 176 -2.61 -5.92 0.98
CA LEU A 176 -2.48 -6.77 -0.20
C LEU A 176 -1.35 -7.78 -0.04
N ASN A 177 -1.60 -9.01 -0.50
CA ASN A 177 -0.58 -10.08 -0.48
C ASN A 177 0.41 -9.98 -1.65
N HIS A 178 0.03 -9.39 -2.77
CA HIS A 178 0.82 -9.26 -3.98
C HIS A 178 0.35 -8.05 -4.79
N LEU A 179 1.15 -7.65 -5.78
CA LEU A 179 0.77 -6.59 -6.73
C LEU A 179 -0.37 -7.09 -7.64
N PRO A 180 -1.49 -6.37 -7.75
CA PRO A 180 -2.62 -6.76 -8.60
C PRO A 180 -2.43 -6.29 -10.06
N ASN A 181 -1.35 -6.72 -10.70
CA ASN A 181 -0.98 -6.37 -12.08
C ASN A 181 -1.17 -7.52 -13.09
N ASP A 182 -1.99 -8.50 -12.73
CA ASP A 182 -2.30 -9.73 -13.47
C ASP A 182 -3.53 -9.61 -14.37
N MET A 183 -4.06 -8.39 -14.56
CA MET A 183 -5.27 -8.16 -15.35
C MET A 183 -4.96 -7.85 -16.83
N PRO A 184 -5.93 -8.04 -17.74
CA PRO A 184 -5.80 -7.59 -19.14
C PRO A 184 -5.52 -6.08 -19.24
N HIS A 185 -4.87 -5.64 -20.32
CA HIS A 185 -4.61 -4.21 -20.57
C HIS A 185 -5.91 -3.40 -20.54
N LYS A 186 -5.90 -2.30 -19.80
CA LYS A 186 -7.05 -1.39 -19.56
C LYS A 186 -8.34 -2.14 -19.19
N PRO A 187 -8.36 -2.87 -18.05
CA PRO A 187 -9.56 -3.59 -17.65
C PRO A 187 -10.66 -2.60 -17.27
N ASN A 188 -11.92 -2.95 -17.55
CA ASN A 188 -13.04 -2.10 -17.15
C ASN A 188 -13.21 -2.05 -15.62
N ILE A 189 -13.90 -1.02 -15.14
CA ILE A 189 -14.10 -0.75 -13.72
C ILE A 189 -14.75 -1.92 -12.96
N THR A 190 -15.68 -2.65 -13.57
CA THR A 190 -16.32 -3.81 -12.95
C THR A 190 -15.32 -4.94 -12.72
N LYS A 191 -14.45 -5.22 -13.69
CA LYS A 191 -13.39 -6.22 -13.53
C LYS A 191 -12.43 -5.83 -12.41
N ILE A 192 -12.05 -4.55 -12.33
CA ILE A 192 -11.16 -4.05 -11.28
C ILE A 192 -11.83 -4.19 -9.91
N LEU A 193 -13.09 -3.78 -9.77
CA LEU A 193 -13.82 -3.89 -8.50
C LEU A 193 -14.03 -5.33 -8.06
N ASN A 194 -14.26 -6.27 -8.98
CA ASN A 194 -14.31 -7.69 -8.65
C ASN A 194 -12.95 -8.18 -8.12
N LYS A 195 -11.83 -7.77 -8.73
CA LYS A 195 -10.49 -8.08 -8.22
C LYS A 195 -10.26 -7.49 -6.83
N ILE A 196 -10.72 -6.25 -6.57
CA ILE A 196 -10.64 -5.66 -5.22
C ILE A 196 -11.50 -6.44 -4.24
N TYR A 197 -12.70 -6.89 -4.62
CA TYR A 197 -13.57 -7.69 -3.77
C TYR A 197 -12.94 -9.04 -3.40
N GLU A 198 -12.23 -9.68 -4.34
CA GLU A 198 -11.45 -10.90 -4.07
C GLU A 198 -10.31 -10.66 -3.07
N LEU A 199 -9.62 -9.52 -3.19
CA LEU A 199 -8.47 -9.18 -2.36
C LEU A 199 -8.85 -8.62 -0.98
N ARG A 200 -9.94 -7.87 -0.92
CA ARG A 200 -10.38 -7.02 0.20
C ARG A 200 -11.92 -6.98 0.29
N PRO A 201 -12.58 -8.12 0.56
CA PRO A 201 -14.04 -8.19 0.62
C PRO A 201 -14.62 -7.30 1.72
N ASP A 202 -13.85 -7.05 2.78
CA ASP A 202 -14.18 -6.19 3.91
C ASP A 202 -14.51 -4.75 3.48
N LEU A 203 -13.89 -4.24 2.41
CA LEU A 203 -14.17 -2.90 1.88
C LEU A 203 -15.58 -2.77 1.28
N PHE A 204 -16.23 -3.89 0.97
CA PHE A 204 -17.58 -3.94 0.41
C PHE A 204 -18.63 -4.20 1.48
N ASP A 205 -18.25 -4.71 2.65
CA ASP A 205 -19.17 -5.01 3.74
C ASP A 205 -19.76 -3.73 4.33
N LYS A 206 -21.09 -3.70 4.43
CA LYS A 206 -21.83 -2.58 5.04
C LYS A 206 -21.72 -2.59 6.56
N ASN A 207 -21.52 -3.77 7.16
CA ASN A 207 -21.48 -3.95 8.61
C ASN A 207 -20.12 -3.58 9.22
N ILE A 208 -19.07 -3.50 8.41
CA ILE A 208 -17.75 -3.05 8.87
C ILE A 208 -17.73 -1.51 8.89
N PRO A 209 -17.57 -0.88 10.06
CA PRO A 209 -17.60 0.57 10.17
C PRO A 209 -16.33 1.19 9.58
N HIS A 210 -16.45 2.42 9.07
CA HIS A 210 -15.33 3.17 8.50
C HIS A 210 -14.18 3.40 9.51
N SER A 211 -14.50 3.40 10.81
CA SER A 211 -13.54 3.60 11.91
C SER A 211 -12.52 2.48 12.08
N ASN A 212 -12.75 1.29 11.50
CA ASN A 212 -11.81 0.18 11.56
C ASN A 212 -10.58 0.38 10.67
N TYR A 213 -10.57 1.45 9.89
CA TYR A 213 -9.54 1.77 8.91
C TYR A 213 -8.85 3.09 9.26
N HIS A 214 -7.58 3.21 8.86
CA HIS A 214 -6.80 4.45 9.03
C HIS A 214 -7.38 5.65 8.25
N CYS A 215 -8.23 5.38 7.25
CA CYS A 215 -9.05 6.37 6.57
C CYS A 215 -10.37 5.73 6.11
N ASN A 216 -11.30 6.53 5.56
CA ASN A 216 -12.60 6.03 5.11
C ASN A 216 -12.47 4.81 4.16
N LYS A 217 -13.20 3.72 4.41
CA LYS A 217 -13.17 2.49 3.56
C LYS A 217 -13.43 2.76 2.06
N ASP A 218 -14.29 3.71 1.73
CA ASP A 218 -14.56 4.11 0.35
C ASP A 218 -13.35 4.80 -0.28
N ARG A 219 -12.57 5.53 0.52
CA ARG A 219 -11.32 6.12 0.07
C ARG A 219 -10.29 5.04 -0.26
N ILE A 220 -10.15 4.02 0.60
CA ILE A 220 -9.26 2.89 0.36
C ILE A 220 -9.64 2.14 -0.93
N LEU A 221 -10.93 1.92 -1.14
CA LEU A 221 -11.44 1.29 -2.35
C LEU A 221 -11.10 2.09 -3.61
N VAL A 222 -11.27 3.41 -3.57
CA VAL A 222 -10.92 4.29 -4.69
C VAL A 222 -9.40 4.26 -4.94
N ASP A 223 -8.58 4.36 -3.89
CA ASP A 223 -7.13 4.32 -4.03
C ASP A 223 -6.66 2.97 -4.62
N LEU A 224 -7.27 1.84 -4.20
CA LEU A 224 -7.02 0.51 -4.81
C LEU A 224 -7.45 0.44 -6.28
N TYR A 225 -8.59 1.05 -6.63
CA TYR A 225 -9.04 1.12 -8.02
C TYR A 225 -8.03 1.87 -8.89
N GLU A 226 -7.57 3.05 -8.44
CA GLU A 226 -6.60 3.87 -9.16
C GLU A 226 -5.30 3.08 -9.38
N ASP A 227 -4.78 2.46 -8.32
CA ASP A 227 -3.53 1.68 -8.38
C ASP A 227 -3.62 0.47 -9.32
N ILE A 228 -4.70 -0.33 -9.22
CA ILE A 228 -4.91 -1.47 -10.12
C ILE A 228 -5.05 -0.97 -11.56
N ALA A 229 -5.82 0.10 -11.79
CA ALA A 229 -6.00 0.63 -13.14
C ALA A 229 -4.66 1.05 -13.75
N VAL A 230 -3.85 1.82 -13.03
CA VAL A 230 -2.55 2.32 -13.51
C VAL A 230 -1.57 1.16 -13.77
N LEU A 231 -1.48 0.19 -12.86
CA LEU A 231 -0.63 -0.99 -13.06
C LEU A 231 -1.01 -1.78 -14.33
N ASN A 232 -2.29 -1.76 -14.70
CA ASN A 232 -2.83 -2.46 -15.87
C ASN A 232 -3.01 -1.54 -17.09
N GLY A 233 -2.32 -0.40 -17.13
CA GLY A 233 -2.11 0.40 -18.34
C GLY A 233 -3.08 1.58 -18.56
N TRP A 234 -3.89 1.93 -17.56
CA TRP A 234 -4.64 3.19 -17.56
C TRP A 234 -3.74 4.38 -17.23
N LYS A 235 -4.01 5.53 -17.85
CA LYS A 235 -3.47 6.82 -17.41
C LYS A 235 -4.41 7.47 -16.39
N TYR A 236 -3.89 8.32 -15.51
CA TYR A 236 -4.70 9.00 -14.49
C TYR A 236 -5.86 9.82 -15.06
N ASN A 237 -5.65 10.50 -16.20
CA ASN A 237 -6.69 11.27 -16.87
C ASN A 237 -7.77 10.42 -17.54
N GLU A 238 -7.59 9.11 -17.63
CA GLU A 238 -8.56 8.15 -18.18
C GLU A 238 -9.39 7.46 -17.08
N LEU A 239 -9.00 7.64 -15.80
CA LEU A 239 -9.65 6.99 -14.67
C LEU A 239 -11.06 7.53 -14.45
N LYS A 240 -11.94 6.65 -13.99
CA LYS A 240 -13.29 7.03 -13.60
C LYS A 240 -13.26 7.83 -12.30
N SER A 241 -14.26 8.69 -12.12
CA SER A 241 -14.38 9.49 -10.92
C SER A 241 -14.59 8.61 -9.70
N ALA A 242 -14.19 9.10 -8.52
CA ALA A 242 -14.46 8.40 -7.25
C ALA A 242 -15.95 8.02 -7.11
N TRP A 243 -16.86 8.92 -7.52
CA TRP A 243 -18.30 8.66 -7.49
C TRP A 243 -18.73 7.47 -8.34
N ASP A 244 -18.13 7.28 -9.52
CA ASP A 244 -18.46 6.15 -10.38
C ASP A 244 -18.01 4.83 -9.76
N VAL A 245 -16.82 4.81 -9.14
CA VAL A 245 -16.31 3.66 -8.40
C VAL A 245 -17.25 3.28 -7.26
N ILE A 246 -17.66 4.27 -6.45
CA ILE A 246 -18.55 4.04 -5.32
C ILE A 246 -19.94 3.57 -5.76
N ARG A 247 -20.51 4.16 -6.82
CA ARG A 247 -21.80 3.71 -7.39
C ARG A 247 -21.75 2.24 -7.81
N ILE A 248 -20.67 1.81 -8.44
CA ILE A 248 -20.54 0.42 -8.90
C ILE A 248 -20.35 -0.53 -7.70
N LYS A 249 -19.60 -0.12 -6.65
CA LYS A 249 -19.57 -0.85 -5.38
C LYS A 249 -20.98 -1.07 -4.82
N TYR A 250 -21.83 -0.05 -4.77
CA TYR A 250 -23.20 -0.21 -4.27
C TYR A 250 -24.04 -1.17 -5.13
N ARG A 251 -23.94 -1.08 -6.46
CA ARG A 251 -24.60 -2.03 -7.38
C ARG A 251 -24.10 -3.46 -7.18
N HIS A 252 -22.80 -3.64 -6.90
CA HIS A 252 -22.22 -4.96 -6.61
C HIS A 252 -22.86 -5.56 -5.35
N ASN A 253 -23.03 -4.76 -4.29
CA ASN A 253 -23.69 -5.19 -3.06
C ASN A 253 -25.18 -5.51 -3.26
N GLU A 254 -25.90 -4.73 -4.06
CA GLU A 254 -27.30 -5.01 -4.40
C GLU A 254 -27.45 -6.33 -5.16
N ASN A 255 -26.58 -6.57 -6.14
CA ASN A 255 -26.58 -7.80 -6.93
C ASN A 255 -26.25 -9.04 -6.09
N ASN A 256 -25.31 -8.94 -5.14
CA ASN A 256 -24.99 -10.04 -4.23
C ASN A 256 -26.14 -10.33 -3.26
N ASN A 257 -26.78 -9.30 -2.71
CA ASN A 257 -27.98 -9.47 -1.89
C ASN A 257 -29.14 -10.10 -2.68
N ASN A 258 -29.31 -9.71 -3.94
CA ASN A 258 -30.33 -10.29 -4.81
C ASN A 258 -30.03 -11.74 -5.21
N LYS A 259 -28.75 -12.10 -5.38
CA LYS A 259 -28.35 -13.51 -5.57
C LYS A 259 -28.64 -14.33 -4.32
N ILE A 260 -28.25 -13.87 -3.13
CA ILE A 260 -28.53 -14.56 -1.85
C ILE A 260 -30.03 -14.75 -1.66
N LYS A 261 -30.85 -13.72 -1.89
CA LYS A 261 -32.32 -13.82 -1.83
C LYS A 261 -32.86 -14.84 -2.84
N LYS A 262 -32.35 -14.88 -4.07
CA LYS A 262 -32.74 -15.90 -5.07
C LYS A 262 -32.34 -17.32 -4.69
N TYR A 263 -31.18 -17.51 -4.04
CA TYR A 263 -30.74 -18.81 -3.53
C TYR A 263 -31.63 -19.28 -2.37
N ILE A 264 -31.86 -18.43 -1.37
CA ILE A 264 -32.77 -18.72 -0.25
C ILE A 264 -34.17 -19.06 -0.77
N HIS A 265 -34.68 -18.30 -1.75
CA HIS A 265 -35.98 -18.57 -2.34
C HIS A 265 -36.01 -19.89 -3.15
N ARG A 266 -34.90 -20.28 -3.80
CA ARG A 266 -34.80 -21.58 -4.49
C ARG A 266 -34.70 -22.75 -3.52
N ASP A 267 -33.96 -22.61 -2.42
CA ASP A 267 -33.80 -23.67 -1.43
C ASP A 267 -35.06 -23.87 -0.60
N ILE A 268 -35.78 -22.79 -0.27
CA ILE A 268 -37.13 -22.87 0.30
C ILE A 268 -38.07 -23.61 -0.66
N PHE A 269 -38.06 -23.26 -1.95
CA PHE A 269 -38.90 -23.95 -2.95
C PHE A 269 -38.52 -25.42 -3.15
N LYS A 270 -37.22 -25.78 -3.16
CA LYS A 270 -36.80 -27.18 -3.22
C LYS A 270 -37.21 -27.97 -1.98
N ASN A 271 -37.10 -27.36 -0.80
CA ASN A 271 -37.51 -28.00 0.46
C ASN A 271 -39.03 -28.17 0.56
N SER A 272 -39.82 -27.22 0.07
CA SER A 272 -41.29 -27.37 -0.01
C SER A 272 -41.70 -28.43 -1.04
N THR A 273 -41.03 -28.54 -2.17
CA THR A 273 -41.31 -29.57 -3.18
C THR A 273 -40.90 -30.96 -2.71
N ASN A 274 -39.78 -31.09 -2.00
CA ASN A 274 -39.36 -32.36 -1.38
C ASN A 274 -40.26 -32.78 -0.22
N GLN A 275 -40.78 -31.84 0.59
CA GLN A 275 -41.79 -32.14 1.61
C GLN A 275 -43.12 -32.59 0.98
N GLN A 276 -43.56 -31.95 -0.11
CA GLN A 276 -44.77 -32.39 -0.84
C GLN A 276 -44.60 -33.75 -1.53
N LEU A 277 -43.41 -34.07 -2.05
CA LEU A 277 -43.10 -35.41 -2.58
C LEU A 277 -43.08 -36.47 -1.48
N ASN A 278 -42.45 -36.19 -0.33
CA ASN A 278 -42.41 -37.12 0.80
C ASN A 278 -43.79 -37.37 1.44
N LEU A 279 -44.68 -36.38 1.46
CA LEU A 279 -46.07 -36.55 1.88
C LEU A 279 -46.84 -37.48 0.93
N LYS A 280 -46.67 -37.32 -0.39
CA LYS A 280 -47.28 -38.22 -1.39
C LYS A 280 -46.76 -39.66 -1.34
N PHE A 281 -45.51 -39.88 -0.93
CA PHE A 281 -44.95 -41.23 -0.74
C PHE A 281 -45.43 -41.91 0.55
N TYR A 282 -45.86 -41.15 1.57
CA TYR A 282 -46.43 -41.70 2.80
C TYR A 282 -47.89 -42.14 2.62
N ASP A 283 -48.67 -41.38 1.84
CA ASP A 283 -50.07 -41.74 1.54
C ASP A 283 -50.17 -42.97 0.62
N ALA A 284 -49.21 -43.19 -0.29
CA ALA A 284 -49.22 -44.35 -1.19
C ALA A 284 -48.79 -45.68 -0.53
N LYS A 285 -48.22 -45.66 0.69
CA LYS A 285 -47.81 -46.87 1.43
C LYS A 285 -48.80 -47.30 2.50
N THR A 286 -49.81 -46.50 2.80
CA THR A 286 -50.84 -46.80 3.81
C THR A 286 -52.06 -47.51 3.22
N GLU A 287 -52.12 -47.72 1.90
CA GLU A 287 -53.18 -48.49 1.21
C GLU A 287 -52.79 -49.94 0.84
N GLN A 288 -51.69 -50.48 1.39
CA GLN A 288 -51.33 -51.90 1.27
C GLN A 288 -51.10 -52.54 2.65
N THR A 289 -52.18 -52.69 3.41
CA THR A 289 -52.33 -53.66 4.51
C THR A 289 -53.78 -54.09 4.59
#